data_AF-A0A255P223-F1
#
_entry.id   AF-A0A255P223-F1
#
_cell.length_a   1.000
_cell.length_b   1.000
_cell.length_c   1.000
_cell.angle_alpha   90.00
_cell.angle_beta   90.00
_cell.angle_gamma   90.00
#
_symmetry.space_group_name_H-M   'P 1'
#
loop_
_entity.id
_entity.type
_entity.pdbx_description
1 polymer ?
#
loop_
_entity_poly.entity_id
_entity_poly.type
_entity_poly.pdbx_seq_one_letter_code
_entity_poly.pdbx_strand_id
1 'polypeptide(L)'
;MKRPGNVLTAVLAAHGGRCACHGACGKTHTGDDERCNATHSAKNKPLLAAPQTPHASEVQNAAAPLAELRPWCWACWRDALAAERARVSEQRSQELADMQIDLFDIGTDTAA
;
A
#
# COMPACT_ATOMS: atom_id res chain seq x y z
N MET A 1 30.95 6.59 -6.39
CA MET A 1 29.81 6.04 -5.63
C MET A 1 29.61 4.59 -6.06
N LYS A 2 29.68 3.61 -5.13
CA LYS A 2 29.38 2.21 -5.49
C LYS A 2 27.91 2.12 -5.89
N ARG A 3 27.61 1.58 -7.08
CA ARG A 3 26.23 1.26 -7.47
C ARG A 3 25.67 0.28 -6.43
N PRO A 4 24.50 0.54 -5.83
CA PRO A 4 23.83 -0.47 -5.02
C PRO A 4 23.55 -1.69 -5.89
N GLY A 5 23.86 -2.89 -5.38
CA GLY A 5 23.78 -4.14 -6.15
C GLY A 5 22.37 -4.49 -6.63
N ASN A 6 21.33 -3.93 -5.99
CA ASN A 6 19.93 -4.00 -6.41
C ASN A 6 19.09 -2.87 -5.75
N VAL A 7 17.82 -2.77 -6.15
CA VAL A 7 16.85 -1.78 -5.62
C VAL A 7 16.70 -1.88 -4.10
N LEU A 8 16.56 -3.11 -3.56
CA LEU A 8 16.42 -3.31 -2.12
C LEU A 8 17.64 -2.80 -1.36
N THR A 9 18.85 -3.07 -1.82
CA THR A 9 20.08 -2.54 -1.20
C THR A 9 20.11 -1.02 -1.19
N ALA A 10 19.64 -0.38 -2.27
CA ALA A 10 19.54 1.09 -2.32
C ALA A 10 18.53 1.63 -1.29
N VAL A 11 17.36 1.00 -1.19
CA VAL A 11 16.31 1.38 -0.23
C VAL A 11 16.78 1.20 1.21
N LEU A 12 17.42 0.07 1.53
CA LEU A 12 17.94 -0.20 2.88
C LEU A 12 19.07 0.74 3.25
N ALA A 13 19.92 1.15 2.30
CA ALA A 13 20.96 2.13 2.54
C ALA A 13 20.40 3.55 2.82
N ALA A 14 19.29 3.91 2.15
CA ALA A 14 18.68 5.23 2.30
C ALA A 14 17.74 5.33 3.53
N HIS A 15 17.01 4.27 3.86
CA HIS A 15 15.92 4.29 4.85
C HIS A 15 16.15 3.37 6.06
N GLY A 16 17.29 2.67 6.11
CA GLY A 16 17.63 1.75 7.19
C GLY A 16 17.13 0.32 6.97
N GLY A 17 17.59 -0.57 7.85
CA GLY A 17 17.39 -2.02 7.75
C GLY A 17 16.13 -2.57 8.43
N ARG A 18 15.12 -1.74 8.70
CA ARG A 18 13.90 -2.12 9.43
C ARG A 18 12.66 -1.81 8.61
N CYS A 19 11.57 -2.51 8.88
CA CYS A 19 10.27 -2.21 8.30
C CYS A 19 9.85 -0.76 8.59
N ALA A 20 9.43 -0.05 7.55
CA ALA A 20 9.02 1.34 7.60
C ALA A 20 7.53 1.49 7.23
N CYS A 21 6.68 0.59 7.75
CA CYS A 21 5.24 0.61 7.48
C CYS A 21 4.52 1.80 8.11
N HIS A 22 5.10 2.44 9.14
CA HIS A 22 4.51 3.58 9.86
C HIS A 22 3.03 3.37 10.28
N GLY A 23 2.66 2.13 10.64
CA GLY A 23 1.28 1.80 11.03
C GLY A 23 0.32 1.50 9.88
N ALA A 24 0.72 1.68 8.61
CA ALA A 24 -0.14 1.42 7.44
C ALA A 24 -0.67 -0.02 7.35
N CYS A 25 -0.03 -0.97 8.05
CA CYS A 25 -0.53 -2.35 8.16
C CYS A 25 -1.72 -2.54 9.10
N GLY A 26 -2.15 -1.49 9.83
CA GLY A 26 -3.30 -1.51 10.73
C GLY A 26 -3.13 -2.33 12.00
N LYS A 27 -1.92 -2.81 12.30
CA LYS A 27 -1.61 -3.61 13.48
C LYS A 27 -0.86 -2.80 14.53
N THR A 28 -1.23 -2.98 15.79
CA THR A 28 -0.45 -2.51 16.94
C THR A 28 0.77 -3.42 17.12
N HIS A 29 1.95 -2.82 17.12
CA HIS A 29 3.19 -3.53 17.43
C HIS A 29 3.56 -3.33 18.90
N THR A 30 4.01 -4.39 19.56
CA THR A 30 4.54 -4.32 20.92
C THR A 30 6.03 -3.96 20.87
N GLY A 31 6.39 -2.76 21.35
CA GLY A 31 7.76 -2.23 21.38
C GLY A 31 8.08 -1.20 20.29
N ASP A 32 9.11 -0.36 20.54
CA ASP A 32 9.58 0.77 19.69
C ASP A 32 8.48 1.76 19.24
N ASP A 33 7.84 2.46 20.18
CA ASP A 33 6.82 3.49 19.89
C ASP A 33 5.69 3.00 18.97
N GLU A 34 5.26 1.75 19.15
CA GLU A 34 4.21 1.08 18.35
C GLU A 34 4.58 0.87 16.86
N ARG A 35 5.87 1.01 16.52
CA ARG A 35 6.37 0.82 15.15
C ARG A 35 6.78 -0.63 14.91
N CYS A 36 6.65 -1.07 13.66
CA CYS A 36 7.18 -2.37 13.26
C CYS A 36 8.71 -2.37 13.37
N ASN A 37 9.27 -3.22 14.22
CA ASN A 37 10.72 -3.32 14.43
C ASN A 37 11.39 -4.42 13.59
N ALA A 38 10.63 -5.08 12.70
CA ALA A 38 11.09 -6.22 11.91
C ALA A 38 12.26 -5.86 10.97
N THR A 39 13.35 -6.61 11.05
CA THR A 39 14.52 -6.49 10.17
C THR A 39 14.49 -7.46 8.98
N HIS A 40 13.45 -8.31 8.91
CA HIS A 40 13.28 -9.35 7.91
C HIS A 40 11.79 -9.63 7.67
N SER A 41 11.43 -10.20 6.51
CA SER A 41 10.02 -10.39 6.10
C SER A 41 9.34 -11.61 6.70
N ALA A 42 10.10 -12.63 7.11
CA ALA A 42 9.74 -13.85 7.85
C ALA A 42 10.83 -14.90 7.60
N LYS A 43 11.11 -15.84 8.52
CA LYS A 43 12.08 -16.94 8.33
C LYS A 43 13.42 -16.47 7.72
N ASN A 44 13.96 -15.35 8.19
CA ASN A 44 15.18 -14.70 7.67
C ASN A 44 15.15 -14.33 6.17
N LYS A 45 13.97 -14.22 5.54
CA LYS A 45 13.82 -13.68 4.20
C LYS A 45 14.04 -12.17 4.20
N PRO A 46 14.65 -11.60 3.14
CA PRO A 46 14.93 -10.17 3.08
C PRO A 46 13.65 -9.33 3.17
N LEU A 47 13.79 -8.09 3.61
CA LEU A 47 12.76 -7.07 3.48
C LEU A 47 12.44 -6.83 2.00
N LEU A 48 11.27 -6.25 1.75
CA LEU A 48 10.81 -5.87 0.43
C LEU A 48 11.09 -4.38 0.22
N ALA A 49 11.40 -4.00 -1.01
CA ALA A 49 11.35 -2.61 -1.43
C ALA A 49 10.01 -2.39 -2.10
N ALA A 50 9.14 -1.59 -1.47
CA ALA A 50 7.80 -1.31 -1.96
C ALA A 50 7.42 0.14 -1.63
N PRO A 51 6.46 0.75 -2.35
CA PRO A 51 6.02 2.11 -2.11
C PRO A 51 5.71 2.40 -0.63
N GLN A 52 5.97 3.62 -0.18
CA GLN A 52 5.57 4.07 1.17
C GLN A 52 4.06 3.98 1.35
N THR A 53 3.30 4.31 0.31
CA THR A 53 1.85 4.19 0.27
C THR A 53 1.51 3.13 -0.77
N PRO A 54 0.97 1.96 -0.38
CA PRO A 54 0.54 0.97 -1.34
C PRO A 54 -0.49 1.56 -2.32
N HIS A 55 -0.45 1.10 -3.56
CA HIS A 55 -1.48 1.36 -4.56
C HIS A 55 -2.34 0.09 -4.73
N ALA A 56 -3.59 0.25 -5.16
CA ALA A 56 -4.47 -0.91 -5.36
C ALA A 56 -3.95 -1.87 -6.45
N SER A 57 -3.34 -1.35 -7.52
CA SER A 57 -2.83 -2.16 -8.64
C SER A 57 -1.35 -2.55 -8.48
N GLU A 58 -1.02 -3.75 -8.95
CA GLU A 58 0.37 -4.25 -8.92
C GLU A 58 1.28 -3.47 -9.86
N VAL A 59 0.75 -3.03 -11.01
CA VAL A 59 1.48 -2.21 -11.99
C VAL A 59 1.89 -0.86 -11.38
N GLN A 60 0.98 -0.17 -10.67
CA GLN A 60 1.33 1.08 -9.98
C GLN A 60 2.38 0.86 -8.90
N ASN A 61 2.26 -0.20 -8.11
CA ASN A 61 3.26 -0.52 -7.08
C ASN A 61 4.64 -0.82 -7.69
N ALA A 62 4.69 -1.51 -8.84
CA ALA A 62 5.93 -1.83 -9.55
C ALA A 62 6.56 -0.62 -10.26
N ALA A 63 5.73 0.35 -10.69
CA ALA A 63 6.16 1.55 -11.39
C ALA A 63 6.64 2.68 -10.44
N ALA A 64 6.50 2.51 -9.13
CA ALA A 64 6.85 3.55 -8.17
C ALA A 64 8.35 3.92 -8.24
N PRO A 65 8.68 5.22 -8.21
CA PRO A 65 10.06 5.67 -8.28
C PRO A 65 10.83 5.29 -7.01
N LEU A 66 12.15 5.10 -7.15
CA LEU A 66 13.03 4.68 -6.05
C LEU A 66 12.89 5.54 -4.79
N ALA A 67 12.67 6.85 -4.94
CA ALA A 67 12.52 7.80 -3.83
C ALA A 67 11.29 7.54 -2.95
N GLU A 68 10.25 6.90 -3.51
CA GLU A 68 9.02 6.56 -2.82
C GLU A 68 9.07 5.17 -2.18
N LEU A 69 10.09 4.37 -2.51
CA LEU A 69 10.22 3.03 -1.95
C LEU A 69 10.70 3.09 -0.50
N ARG A 70 10.15 2.18 0.29
CA ARG A 70 10.49 1.96 1.70
C ARG A 70 10.75 0.47 1.93
N PRO A 71 11.51 0.13 2.98
CA PRO A 71 11.67 -1.24 3.41
C PRO A 71 10.40 -1.75 4.09
N TRP A 72 9.92 -2.93 3.71
CA TRP A 72 8.73 -3.56 4.29
C TRP A 72 8.99 -5.01 4.69
N CYS A 73 8.38 -5.47 5.79
CA CYS A 73 8.21 -6.90 6.01
C CYS A 73 6.98 -7.38 5.23
N TRP A 74 6.99 -8.64 4.78
CA TRP A 74 5.91 -9.21 3.97
C TRP A 74 4.53 -9.11 4.64
N ALA A 75 4.45 -9.36 5.95
CA ALA A 75 3.19 -9.27 6.69
C ALA A 75 2.61 -7.85 6.63
N CYS A 76 3.41 -6.83 6.96
CA CYS A 76 2.94 -5.44 6.92
C CYS A 76 2.56 -4.99 5.50
N TRP A 77 3.35 -5.36 4.49
CA TRP A 77 3.06 -4.99 3.10
C TRP A 77 1.74 -5.60 2.63
N ARG A 78 1.54 -6.90 2.87
CA ARG A 78 0.32 -7.60 2.48
C ARG A 78 -0.92 -6.99 3.13
N ASP A 79 -0.84 -6.70 4.43
CA ASP A 79 -1.99 -6.17 5.17
C ASP A 79 -2.30 -4.72 4.73
N ALA A 80 -1.29 -3.88 4.50
CA ALA A 80 -1.47 -2.53 3.98
C ALA A 80 -2.04 -2.53 2.55
N LEU A 81 -1.55 -3.44 1.68
CA LEU A 81 -2.06 -3.59 0.32
C LEU A 81 -3.52 -4.07 0.31
N ALA A 82 -3.89 -4.98 1.22
CA ALA A 82 -5.27 -5.44 1.35
C ALA A 82 -6.20 -4.29 1.79
N ALA A 83 -5.77 -3.46 2.75
CA ALA A 83 -6.52 -2.29 3.19
C ALA A 83 -6.74 -1.28 2.05
N GLU A 84 -5.70 -0.96 1.28
CA GLU A 84 -5.83 -0.03 0.14
C GLU A 84 -6.77 -0.59 -0.95
N ARG A 85 -6.66 -1.88 -1.27
CA ARG A 85 -7.55 -2.53 -2.23
C ARG A 85 -9.01 -2.49 -1.78
N ALA A 86 -9.27 -2.71 -0.49
CA ALA A 86 -10.61 -2.60 0.07
C ALA A 86 -11.15 -1.17 -0.05
N ARG A 87 -10.34 -0.16 0.32
CA ARG A 87 -10.69 1.26 0.22
C ARG A 87 -11.06 1.68 -1.21
N VAL A 88 -10.24 1.29 -2.20
CA VAL A 88 -10.51 1.60 -3.62
C VAL A 88 -11.74 0.85 -4.13
N SER A 89 -11.95 -0.39 -3.70
CA SER A 89 -13.15 -1.15 -4.05
C SER A 89 -14.42 -0.51 -3.48
N GLU A 90 -14.38 -0.03 -2.24
CA GLU A 90 -15.50 0.65 -1.60
C GLU A 90 -15.81 1.98 -2.31
N GLN A 91 -14.79 2.79 -2.60
CA GLN A 91 -14.94 4.03 -3.35
C GLN A 91 -15.60 3.78 -4.71
N ARG A 92 -15.12 2.77 -5.46
CA ARG A 92 -15.71 2.43 -6.76
C ARG A 92 -17.16 1.98 -6.65
N SER A 93 -17.50 1.21 -5.60
CA SER A 93 -18.89 0.80 -5.36
C SER A 93 -19.79 1.98 -5.06
N GLN A 94 -19.32 2.98 -4.31
CA GLN A 94 -20.05 4.22 -4.04
C GLN A 94 -20.25 5.03 -5.33
N GLU A 95 -19.20 5.24 -6.12
CA GLU A 95 -19.29 5.93 -7.43
C GLU A 95 -20.29 5.25 -8.38
N LEU A 96 -20.29 3.91 -8.42
CA LEU A 96 -21.26 3.16 -9.22
C LEU A 96 -22.70 3.27 -8.69
N ALA A 97 -22.89 3.31 -7.37
CA ALA A 97 -24.20 3.48 -6.76
C ALA A 97 -24.77 4.87 -7.06
N ASP A 98 -23.95 5.91 -6.96
CA ASP A 98 -24.33 7.29 -7.28
C ASP A 98 -24.75 7.42 -8.75
N MET A 99 -23.97 6.83 -9.67
CA MET A 99 -24.31 6.82 -11.10
C MET A 99 -25.58 6.01 -11.42
N GLN A 100 -25.90 4.98 -10.64
CA GLN A 100 -27.12 4.20 -10.86
C GLN A 100 -28.37 4.98 -10.44
N ILE A 101 -28.31 5.76 -9.36
CA ILE A 101 -29.43 6.62 -8.91
C ILE A 101 -29.81 7.60 -10.04
N ASP A 102 -28.82 8.25 -10.66
CA ASP A 102 -29.04 9.19 -11.76
C ASP A 102 -29.72 8.56 -13.00
N LEU A 103 -29.50 7.26 -13.26
CA LEU A 103 -30.04 6.59 -14.43
C LEU A 103 -31.54 6.26 -14.28
N PHE A 104 -32.00 5.96 -13.07
CA PHE A 104 -33.40 5.60 -12.82
C PHE A 104 -34.32 6.80 -12.57
N ASP A 105 -33.76 7.97 -12.27
CA ASP A 105 -34.51 9.23 -12.16
C ASP A 105 -34.87 9.85 -13.53
N ILE A 106 -34.29 9.35 -14.65
CA ILE A 106 -34.62 9.82 -16.02
C ILE A 106 -36.06 9.44 -16.44
N GLY A 107 -36.74 8.54 -15.71
CA GLY A 107 -38.08 8.06 -16.05
C GLY A 107 -39.26 8.80 -15.43
N THR A 108 -39.05 9.70 -14.46
CA THR A 108 -40.14 10.35 -13.72
C THR A 108 -40.64 11.66 -14.35
N ASP A 109 -39.91 12.24 -15.31
CA ASP A 109 -40.30 13.48 -16.01
C ASP A 109 -41.08 13.24 -17.32
N THR A 110 -41.47 12.01 -17.66
CA THR A 110 -42.32 11.74 -18.84
C THR A 110 -43.78 11.53 -18.44
N ALA A 111 -44.36 12.52 -17.76
CA ALA A 111 -45.81 12.61 -17.58
C ALA A 111 -46.27 14.07 -17.59
N ALA A 112 -46.65 14.56 -18.77
CA ALA A 112 -47.62 15.64 -18.95
C ALA A 112 -48.31 15.49 -20.31
#